data_AF-A0A5C7N0K3-F1
#
_entry.id   AF-A0A5C7N0K3-F1
#
_cell.length_a   1.000
_cell.length_b   1.000
_cell.length_c   1.000
_cell.angle_alpha   90.00
_cell.angle_beta   90.00
_cell.angle_gamma   90.00
#
_symmetry.space_group_name_H-M   'P 1'
#
loop_
_entity.id
_entity.type
_entity.pdbx_description
1 polymer ?
#
loop_
_entity_poly.entity_id
_entity_poly.type
_entity_poly.pdbx_seq_one_letter_code
_entity_poly.pdbx_strand_id
1 'polypeptide(L)'
;MAANTGERTLIPAIIPPGATHVDGVFSAGSPGDTMLIPLVAAAAGSLLLDFMTRVVPKGDIRAPQFSRLPLPSFEAVGKYLALRALRLNCVTESYTSLWESLYDNDFNADEWATEAGSLCSQPLSAVGPKWTPNTPLRRAADRRQALLEIDVLIALSVGISIDELAVIYRTQFPVLYGYDKRTDYYDVGGRLVPNKVLSVWRKKADAMSLDERTAAHPSSGATYTYSPPFITLDREADMKSAYSIFLQRFY
;
A
#
# COMPACT_ATOMS: atom_id res chain seq x y z
N MET A 1 1.47 17.40 12.09
CA MET A 1 0.87 18.29 11.08
C MET A 1 0.43 17.50 9.86
N ALA A 2 -0.83 17.66 9.45
CA ALA A 2 -1.42 17.00 8.30
C ALA A 2 -0.89 17.59 6.99
N ALA A 3 -0.42 16.74 6.09
CA ALA A 3 0.04 17.15 4.76
C ALA A 3 -1.15 17.36 3.80
N ASN A 4 -1.85 18.48 3.95
CA ASN A 4 -3.09 18.77 3.20
C ASN A 4 -2.90 18.82 1.66
N THR A 5 -1.67 19.08 1.19
CA THR A 5 -1.32 19.13 -0.25
C THR A 5 -0.27 18.09 -0.64
N GLY A 6 0.06 17.16 0.25
CA GLY A 6 1.05 16.11 0.00
C GLY A 6 0.50 14.97 -0.84
N GLU A 7 1.34 13.95 -1.04
CA GLU A 7 0.96 12.67 -1.66
C GLU A 7 -0.26 12.06 -0.97
N ARG A 8 -0.21 11.95 0.36
CA ARG A 8 -1.27 11.46 1.26
C ARG A 8 -1.47 12.44 2.42
N THR A 9 -2.65 12.49 3.01
CA THR A 9 -2.93 13.35 4.19
C THR A 9 -3.11 12.52 5.46
N LEU A 10 -3.90 11.44 5.39
CA LEU A 10 -4.02 10.42 6.44
C LEU A 10 -3.06 9.26 6.16
N ILE A 11 -2.08 9.05 7.06
CA ILE A 11 -1.04 8.02 6.91
C ILE A 11 -1.03 7.17 8.19
N PRO A 12 -1.76 6.04 8.22
CA PRO A 12 -1.75 5.15 9.37
C PRO A 12 -0.53 4.22 9.34
N ALA A 13 -0.19 3.71 10.52
CA ALA A 13 0.73 2.60 10.69
C ALA A 13 0.30 1.77 11.90
N ILE A 14 0.58 0.47 11.88
CA ILE A 14 0.47 -0.37 13.06
C ILE A 14 1.72 -0.15 13.91
N ILE A 15 1.54 0.16 15.19
CA ILE A 15 2.65 0.37 16.13
C ILE A 15 2.90 -0.97 16.86
N PRO A 16 4.14 -1.52 16.82
CA PRO A 16 4.43 -2.76 17.52
C PRO A 16 4.50 -2.50 19.04
N PRO A 17 4.26 -3.53 19.88
CA PRO A 17 4.39 -3.41 21.33
C PRO A 17 5.77 -2.86 21.73
N GLY A 18 5.79 -2.01 22.76
CA GLY A 18 7.03 -1.43 23.33
C GLY A 18 7.55 -0.17 22.64
N ALA A 19 6.98 0.24 21.51
CA ALA A 19 7.32 1.53 20.89
C ALA A 19 6.68 2.71 21.65
N THR A 20 7.39 3.83 21.70
CA THR A 20 6.86 5.12 22.19
C THR A 20 6.81 6.13 21.04
N HIS A 21 5.90 7.09 21.11
CA HIS A 21 5.80 8.17 20.13
C HIS A 21 5.54 9.50 20.83
N VAL A 22 5.87 10.59 20.14
CA VAL A 22 5.61 11.95 20.60
C VAL A 22 4.16 12.36 20.33
N ASP A 23 3.71 13.47 20.92
CA ASP A 23 2.34 14.03 20.77
C ASP A 23 1.93 14.32 19.32
N GLY A 24 2.91 14.48 18.41
CA GLY A 24 2.65 14.63 16.97
C GLY A 24 2.09 13.37 16.29
N VAL A 25 2.09 12.23 16.97
CA VAL A 25 1.50 10.96 16.53
C VAL A 25 0.37 10.61 17.50
N PHE A 26 -0.78 10.24 16.96
CA PHE A 26 -1.92 9.78 17.75
C PHE A 26 -2.13 8.29 17.50
N SER A 27 -2.44 7.55 18.56
CA SER A 27 -2.66 6.11 18.50
C SER A 27 -3.97 5.73 19.18
N ALA A 28 -4.53 4.62 18.73
CA ALA A 28 -5.68 3.96 19.32
C ALA A 28 -5.42 2.46 19.31
N GLY A 29 -6.06 1.74 20.23
CA GLY A 29 -5.97 0.28 20.30
C GLY A 29 -7.36 -0.33 20.44
N SER A 30 -7.45 -1.63 20.17
CA SER A 30 -8.66 -2.43 20.37
C SER A 30 -8.33 -3.60 21.30
N PRO A 31 -8.42 -3.42 22.63
CA PRO A 31 -8.06 -4.46 23.58
C PRO A 31 -8.95 -5.72 23.52
N GLY A 32 -10.17 -5.60 23.01
CA GLY A 32 -11.15 -6.68 22.94
C GLY A 32 -11.22 -7.39 21.59
N ASP A 33 -10.65 -6.81 20.54
CA ASP A 33 -10.67 -7.38 19.19
C ASP A 33 -9.41 -6.97 18.43
N THR A 34 -8.43 -7.86 18.39
CA THR A 34 -7.15 -7.67 17.71
C THR A 34 -7.33 -7.55 16.18
N MET A 35 -8.36 -8.16 15.59
CA MET A 35 -8.61 -8.13 14.14
C MET A 35 -8.95 -6.72 13.66
N LEU A 36 -9.54 -5.88 14.51
CA LEU A 36 -9.80 -4.48 14.17
C LEU A 36 -8.52 -3.68 13.88
N ILE A 37 -7.37 -4.08 14.40
CA ILE A 37 -6.10 -3.35 14.20
C ILE A 37 -5.74 -3.28 12.71
N PRO A 38 -5.53 -4.41 11.98
CA PRO A 38 -5.24 -4.34 10.56
C PRO A 38 -6.41 -3.83 9.71
N LEU A 39 -7.67 -4.08 10.11
CA LEU A 39 -8.84 -3.59 9.38
C LEU A 39 -8.94 -2.06 9.40
N VAL A 40 -8.79 -1.45 10.58
CA VAL A 40 -8.77 0.01 10.74
C VAL A 40 -7.54 0.60 10.06
N ALA A 41 -6.37 -0.05 10.16
CA ALA A 41 -5.17 0.38 9.44
C ALA A 41 -5.37 0.36 7.91
N ALA A 42 -6.01 -0.67 7.37
CA ALA A 42 -6.35 -0.76 5.95
C ALA A 42 -7.33 0.35 5.55
N ALA A 43 -8.45 0.48 6.28
CA ALA A 43 -9.48 1.47 5.99
C ALA A 43 -8.91 2.89 6.05
N ALA A 44 -8.23 3.26 7.14
CA ALA A 44 -7.59 4.57 7.29
C ALA A 44 -6.48 4.81 6.25
N GLY A 45 -5.88 3.73 5.72
CA GLY A 45 -4.85 3.79 4.69
C GLY A 45 -5.40 3.95 3.28
N SER A 46 -6.72 3.80 3.09
CA SER A 46 -7.37 3.94 1.79
C SER A 46 -7.45 5.38 1.31
N LEU A 47 -7.52 5.56 -0.01
CA LEU A 47 -7.77 6.85 -0.65
C LEU A 47 -9.12 7.44 -0.24
N LEU A 48 -10.13 6.62 0.07
CA LEU A 48 -11.45 7.12 0.46
C LEU A 48 -11.43 7.80 1.83
N LEU A 49 -10.83 7.18 2.85
CA LEU A 49 -10.75 7.79 4.18
C LEU A 49 -9.71 8.92 4.24
N ASP A 50 -8.65 8.83 3.43
CA ASP A 50 -7.72 9.95 3.25
C ASP A 50 -8.43 11.14 2.57
N PHE A 51 -9.26 10.89 1.55
CA PHE A 51 -10.06 11.92 0.89
C PHE A 51 -10.98 12.64 1.87
N MET A 52 -11.71 11.90 2.71
CA MET A 52 -12.54 12.50 3.77
C MET A 52 -11.73 13.34 4.75
N THR A 53 -10.48 12.95 5.03
CA THR A 53 -9.58 13.74 5.86
C THR A 53 -9.12 15.01 5.15
N ARG A 54 -8.81 14.91 3.85
CA ARG A 54 -8.24 15.96 3.00
C ARG A 54 -9.22 17.08 2.67
N VAL A 55 -10.49 16.77 2.41
CA VAL A 55 -11.51 17.77 2.05
C VAL A 55 -11.92 18.70 3.19
N VAL A 56 -11.48 18.39 4.42
CA VAL A 56 -11.61 19.27 5.58
C VAL A 56 -10.19 19.61 6.06
N PRO A 57 -9.50 20.59 5.44
CA PRO A 57 -8.11 20.91 5.76
C PRO A 57 -7.93 21.21 7.24
N LYS A 58 -6.85 20.70 7.83
CA LYS A 58 -6.59 20.82 9.26
C LYS A 58 -5.09 20.86 9.57
N GLY A 59 -4.75 21.43 10.73
CA GLY A 59 -3.37 21.42 11.24
C GLY A 59 -2.93 20.02 11.64
N ASP A 60 -3.72 19.33 12.47
CA ASP A 60 -3.44 17.98 12.95
C ASP A 60 -4.67 17.07 12.85
N ILE A 61 -4.44 15.76 12.76
CA ILE A 61 -5.48 14.72 12.76
C ILE A 61 -5.54 14.14 14.17
N ARG A 62 -6.42 14.67 15.03
CA ARG A 62 -6.60 14.16 16.41
C ARG A 62 -7.76 13.16 16.48
N ALA A 63 -7.92 12.55 17.65
CA ALA A 63 -8.95 11.54 17.90
C ALA A 63 -10.37 11.97 17.45
N PRO A 64 -10.89 13.18 17.75
CA PRO A 64 -12.24 13.56 17.31
C PRO A 64 -12.41 13.62 15.79
N GLN A 65 -11.35 13.95 15.05
CA GLN A 65 -11.38 13.95 13.59
C GLN A 65 -11.33 12.53 13.05
N PHE A 66 -10.51 11.66 13.64
CA PHE A 66 -10.42 10.27 13.25
C PHE A 66 -11.72 9.51 13.55
N SER A 67 -12.34 9.73 14.71
CA SER A 67 -13.61 9.10 15.11
C SER A 67 -14.81 9.47 14.25
N ARG A 68 -14.69 10.46 13.35
CA ARG A 68 -15.72 10.82 12.37
C ARG A 68 -15.58 10.08 11.05
N LEU A 69 -14.47 9.37 10.84
CA LEU A 69 -14.31 8.54 9.66
C LEU A 69 -15.30 7.37 9.72
N PRO A 70 -15.92 7.01 8.60
CA PRO A 70 -16.80 5.87 8.55
C PRO A 70 -15.97 4.60 8.81
N LEU A 71 -16.57 3.65 9.50
CA LEU A 71 -16.05 2.30 9.62
C LEU A 71 -16.77 1.43 8.58
N PRO A 72 -16.11 1.00 7.50
CA PRO A 72 -16.74 0.14 6.50
C PRO A 72 -17.18 -1.19 7.09
N SER A 73 -18.15 -1.84 6.45
CA SER A 73 -18.42 -3.25 6.76
C SER A 73 -17.24 -4.10 6.32
N PHE A 74 -16.77 -4.99 7.19
CA PHE A 74 -15.67 -5.91 6.90
C PHE A 74 -16.13 -7.36 6.72
N GLU A 75 -17.43 -7.63 6.74
CA GLU A 75 -17.96 -8.99 6.76
C GLU A 75 -17.50 -9.82 5.55
N ALA A 76 -17.64 -9.28 4.34
CA ALA A 76 -17.23 -9.97 3.10
C ALA A 76 -15.73 -9.90 2.81
N VAL A 77 -15.06 -8.80 3.16
CA VAL A 77 -13.70 -8.47 2.69
C VAL A 77 -12.64 -8.44 3.79
N GLY A 78 -13.02 -8.64 5.05
CA GLY A 78 -12.18 -8.37 6.22
C GLY A 78 -10.86 -9.13 6.22
N LYS A 79 -10.89 -10.46 6.03
CA LYS A 79 -9.67 -11.28 6.00
C LYS A 79 -8.71 -10.88 4.87
N TYR A 80 -9.26 -10.49 3.72
CA TYR A 80 -8.49 -10.05 2.55
C TYR A 80 -7.83 -8.68 2.78
N LEU A 81 -8.54 -7.76 3.43
CA LEU A 81 -7.98 -6.48 3.89
C LEU A 81 -6.89 -6.70 4.94
N ALA A 82 -7.16 -7.58 5.92
CA ALA A 82 -6.25 -7.86 7.01
C ALA A 82 -4.91 -8.42 6.49
N LEU A 83 -4.93 -9.38 5.57
CA LEU A 83 -3.71 -9.93 4.98
C LEU A 83 -2.84 -8.84 4.34
N ARG A 84 -3.42 -7.99 3.48
CA ARG A 84 -2.69 -6.89 2.81
C ARG A 84 -2.13 -5.90 3.83
N ALA A 85 -2.93 -5.48 4.81
CA ALA A 85 -2.50 -4.56 5.85
C ALA A 85 -1.39 -5.14 6.74
N LEU A 86 -1.51 -6.40 7.16
CA LEU A 86 -0.49 -7.09 7.94
C LEU A 86 0.81 -7.21 7.16
N ARG A 87 0.78 -7.66 5.89
CA ARG A 87 2.00 -7.79 5.09
C ARG A 87 2.64 -6.43 4.76
N LEU A 88 1.87 -5.34 4.71
CA LEU A 88 2.40 -3.99 4.54
C LEU A 88 3.08 -3.42 5.81
N ASN A 89 2.59 -3.80 7.00
CA ASN A 89 3.00 -3.23 8.29
C ASN A 89 3.96 -4.11 9.10
N CYS A 90 3.82 -5.43 9.08
CA CYS A 90 4.61 -6.38 9.87
C CYS A 90 6.01 -6.60 9.28
N VAL A 91 6.79 -5.51 9.18
CA VAL A 91 8.06 -5.45 8.42
C VAL A 91 9.29 -5.96 9.18
N THR A 92 9.18 -6.12 10.50
CA THR A 92 10.23 -6.63 11.40
C THR A 92 9.70 -7.70 12.35
N GLU A 93 10.60 -8.40 13.03
CA GLU A 93 10.27 -9.44 14.03
C GLU A 93 9.47 -8.91 15.23
N SER A 94 9.49 -7.60 15.48
CA SER A 94 8.70 -6.95 16.55
C SER A 94 7.18 -7.12 16.36
N TYR A 95 6.73 -7.50 15.16
CA TYR A 95 5.33 -7.77 14.85
C TYR A 95 4.94 -9.25 14.96
N THR A 96 5.86 -10.13 15.38
CA THR A 96 5.63 -11.59 15.42
C THR A 96 4.35 -11.92 16.18
N SER A 97 4.17 -11.40 17.40
CA SER A 97 2.96 -11.69 18.20
C SER A 97 1.66 -11.26 17.52
N LEU A 98 1.66 -10.13 16.81
CA LEU A 98 0.48 -9.67 16.07
C LEU A 98 0.21 -10.56 14.85
N TRP A 99 1.27 -10.90 14.09
CA TRP A 99 1.16 -11.77 12.93
C TRP A 99 0.63 -13.15 13.30
N GLU A 100 1.24 -13.81 14.29
CA GLU A 100 0.88 -15.16 14.68
C GLU A 100 -0.54 -15.24 15.28
N SER A 101 -1.00 -14.19 15.97
CA SER A 101 -2.35 -14.16 16.55
C SER A 101 -3.47 -13.91 15.54
N LEU A 102 -3.15 -13.34 14.37
CA LEU A 102 -4.12 -13.00 13.33
C LEU A 102 -3.98 -13.84 12.05
N TYR A 103 -2.99 -14.71 11.99
CA TYR A 103 -2.82 -15.60 10.85
C TYR A 103 -4.04 -16.51 10.71
N ASP A 104 -4.57 -16.58 9.48
CA ASP A 104 -5.64 -17.48 9.08
C ASP A 104 -5.14 -18.39 7.95
N ASN A 105 -5.52 -19.67 7.96
CA ASN A 105 -5.13 -20.60 6.89
C ASN A 105 -5.71 -20.20 5.53
N ASP A 106 -6.84 -19.48 5.51
CA ASP A 106 -7.45 -18.94 4.31
C ASP A 106 -6.56 -17.91 3.60
N PHE A 107 -5.56 -17.34 4.29
CA PHE A 107 -4.58 -16.46 3.63
C PHE A 107 -3.83 -17.16 2.50
N ASN A 108 -3.70 -18.49 2.57
CA ASN A 108 -3.04 -19.27 1.52
C ASN A 108 -3.88 -19.41 0.25
N ALA A 109 -5.19 -19.12 0.32
CA ALA A 109 -6.09 -19.14 -0.82
C ALA A 109 -6.27 -17.75 -1.47
N ASP A 110 -5.68 -16.70 -0.88
CA ASP A 110 -5.78 -15.35 -1.44
C ASP A 110 -4.71 -15.09 -2.52
N GLU A 111 -5.13 -14.39 -3.57
CA GLU A 111 -4.33 -14.09 -4.74
C GLU A 111 -4.48 -12.63 -5.13
N TRP A 112 -3.45 -12.11 -5.79
CA TRP A 112 -3.47 -10.78 -6.39
C TRP A 112 -4.61 -10.64 -7.39
N ALA A 113 -5.34 -9.54 -7.32
CA ALA A 113 -6.40 -9.19 -8.27
C ALA A 113 -5.80 -8.41 -9.45
N THR A 114 -4.88 -9.05 -10.18
CA THR A 114 -4.14 -8.45 -11.30
C THR A 114 -4.30 -9.26 -12.57
N GLU A 115 -4.18 -8.59 -13.72
CA GLU A 115 -4.07 -9.26 -15.02
C GLU A 115 -2.71 -9.96 -15.20
N ALA A 116 -2.61 -10.78 -16.25
CA ALA A 116 -1.35 -11.42 -16.64
C ALA A 116 -0.27 -10.37 -16.95
N GLY A 117 0.94 -10.55 -16.42
CA GLY A 117 2.07 -9.63 -16.65
C GLY A 117 2.27 -8.56 -15.58
N SER A 118 1.57 -8.64 -14.45
CA SER A 118 1.86 -7.84 -13.26
C SER A 118 3.32 -7.96 -12.81
N LEU A 119 3.89 -6.86 -12.29
CA LEU A 119 5.20 -6.87 -11.63
C LEU A 119 5.16 -7.49 -10.22
N CYS A 120 3.98 -7.93 -9.75
CA CYS A 120 3.86 -8.68 -8.51
C CYS A 120 4.63 -9.99 -8.61
N SER A 121 5.67 -10.09 -7.79
CA SER A 121 6.68 -11.14 -7.96
C SER A 121 6.58 -12.26 -6.95
N GLN A 122 5.91 -12.00 -5.82
CA GLN A 122 5.62 -13.00 -4.79
C GLN A 122 4.12 -13.21 -4.69
N PRO A 123 3.65 -14.45 -4.58
CA PRO A 123 2.24 -14.70 -4.31
C PRO A 123 1.79 -13.98 -3.03
N LEU A 124 0.56 -13.45 -3.05
CA LEU A 124 -0.02 -12.83 -1.86
C LEU A 124 -0.15 -13.86 -0.71
N SER A 125 -0.49 -15.09 -1.09
CA SER A 125 -0.60 -16.28 -0.26
C SER A 125 0.72 -16.91 0.21
N ALA A 126 1.89 -16.41 -0.22
CA ALA A 126 3.19 -16.97 0.16
C ALA A 126 3.57 -16.60 1.60
N VAL A 127 2.76 -17.03 2.56
CA VAL A 127 2.86 -16.73 3.98
C VAL A 127 2.57 -17.97 4.82
N GLY A 128 2.89 -17.93 6.11
CA GLY A 128 2.62 -19.02 7.04
C GLY A 128 2.33 -18.51 8.44
N PRO A 129 2.00 -19.40 9.38
CA PRO A 129 1.60 -19.02 10.74
C PRO A 129 2.71 -18.33 11.52
N LYS A 130 3.97 -18.53 11.13
CA LYS A 130 5.14 -17.90 11.75
C LYS A 130 5.61 -16.72 10.93
N TRP A 131 5.93 -15.61 11.62
CA TRP A 131 6.55 -14.47 10.96
C TRP A 131 7.96 -14.84 10.49
N THR A 132 8.30 -14.47 9.26
CA THR A 132 9.63 -14.66 8.67
C THR A 132 10.05 -13.39 7.92
N PRO A 133 11.34 -13.22 7.57
CA PRO A 133 11.79 -12.11 6.73
C PRO A 133 11.08 -11.98 5.36
N ASN A 134 10.45 -13.07 4.88
CA ASN A 134 9.67 -13.15 3.63
C ASN A 134 8.17 -12.84 3.82
N THR A 135 7.67 -12.78 5.06
CA THR A 135 6.29 -12.43 5.37
C THR A 135 5.88 -11.05 4.82
N PRO A 136 6.62 -9.95 5.08
CA PRO A 136 6.20 -8.63 4.62
C PRO A 136 6.42 -8.40 3.13
N LEU A 137 5.60 -7.53 2.54
CA LEU A 137 5.80 -7.02 1.19
C LEU A 137 6.89 -5.94 1.20
N ARG A 138 8.02 -6.23 0.54
CA ARG A 138 9.19 -5.34 0.51
C ARG A 138 9.41 -4.65 -0.83
N ARG A 139 9.04 -5.30 -1.94
CA ARG A 139 9.23 -4.72 -3.28
C ARG A 139 8.17 -3.65 -3.51
N ALA A 140 8.58 -2.58 -4.18
CA ALA A 140 7.73 -1.41 -4.33
C ALA A 140 6.47 -1.71 -5.17
N ALA A 141 6.57 -2.56 -6.20
CA ALA A 141 5.43 -2.99 -6.99
C ALA A 141 4.42 -3.80 -6.16
N ASP A 142 4.88 -4.80 -5.40
CA ASP A 142 3.99 -5.61 -4.55
C ASP A 142 3.29 -4.73 -3.49
N ARG A 143 4.01 -3.79 -2.88
CA ARG A 143 3.45 -2.83 -1.90
C ARG A 143 2.43 -1.90 -2.54
N ARG A 144 2.72 -1.38 -3.74
CA ARG A 144 1.78 -0.56 -4.52
C ARG A 144 0.50 -1.34 -4.81
N GLN A 145 0.62 -2.60 -5.23
CA GLN A 145 -0.53 -3.44 -5.52
C GLN A 145 -1.38 -3.69 -4.27
N ALA A 146 -0.78 -3.99 -3.11
CA ALA A 146 -1.52 -4.15 -1.87
C ALA A 146 -2.28 -2.88 -1.46
N LEU A 147 -1.67 -1.71 -1.58
CA LEU A 147 -2.34 -0.43 -1.30
C LEU A 147 -3.52 -0.20 -2.25
N LEU A 148 -3.32 -0.46 -3.54
CA LEU A 148 -4.35 -0.34 -4.57
C LEU A 148 -5.53 -1.28 -4.31
N GLU A 149 -5.26 -2.55 -3.97
CA GLU A 149 -6.31 -3.51 -3.67
C GLU A 149 -7.06 -3.18 -2.38
N ILE A 150 -6.38 -2.59 -1.38
CA ILE A 150 -7.05 -2.02 -0.21
C ILE A 150 -8.04 -0.92 -0.64
N ASP A 151 -7.63 0.00 -1.52
CA ASP A 151 -8.51 1.08 -2.01
C ASP A 151 -9.78 0.51 -2.66
N VAL A 152 -9.62 -0.52 -3.50
CA VAL A 152 -10.72 -1.19 -4.20
C VAL A 152 -11.63 -1.97 -3.26
N LEU A 153 -11.07 -2.76 -2.33
CA LEU A 153 -11.85 -3.53 -1.36
C LEU A 153 -12.68 -2.62 -0.45
N ILE A 154 -12.11 -1.48 -0.04
CA ILE A 154 -12.82 -0.46 0.76
C ILE A 154 -13.90 0.21 -0.09
N ALA A 155 -13.64 0.54 -1.36
CA ALA A 155 -14.66 1.11 -2.24
C ALA A 155 -15.85 0.17 -2.43
N LEU A 156 -15.61 -1.13 -2.67
CA LEU A 156 -16.66 -2.14 -2.76
C LEU A 156 -17.46 -2.25 -1.46
N SER A 157 -16.80 -2.27 -0.30
CA SER A 157 -17.49 -2.44 0.98
C SER A 157 -18.37 -1.25 1.39
N VAL A 158 -18.14 -0.06 0.81
CA VAL A 158 -18.98 1.13 1.03
C VAL A 158 -19.87 1.48 -0.18
N GLY A 159 -19.89 0.64 -1.22
CA GLY A 159 -20.73 0.85 -2.40
C GLY A 159 -20.29 1.98 -3.33
N ILE A 160 -19.00 2.34 -3.33
CA ILE A 160 -18.43 3.31 -4.26
C ILE A 160 -18.05 2.60 -5.56
N SER A 161 -18.42 3.19 -6.69
CA SER A 161 -18.08 2.67 -8.01
C SER A 161 -16.60 2.88 -8.32
N ILE A 162 -16.08 2.06 -9.24
CA ILE A 162 -14.70 2.21 -9.71
C ILE A 162 -14.44 3.56 -10.38
N ASP A 163 -15.41 4.10 -11.10
CA ASP A 163 -15.27 5.38 -11.78
C ASP A 163 -15.21 6.54 -10.77
N GLU A 164 -16.01 6.49 -9.70
CA GLU A 164 -15.93 7.45 -8.59
C GLU A 164 -14.58 7.38 -7.87
N LEU A 165 -14.09 6.16 -7.56
CA LEU A 165 -12.78 5.98 -6.95
C LEU A 165 -11.65 6.54 -7.84
N ALA A 166 -11.70 6.28 -9.15
CA ALA A 166 -10.74 6.82 -10.11
C ALA A 166 -10.79 8.36 -10.21
N VAL A 167 -11.99 8.96 -10.14
CA VAL A 167 -12.16 10.42 -10.09
C VAL A 167 -11.55 11.00 -8.80
N ILE A 168 -11.80 10.38 -7.64
CA ILE A 168 -11.20 10.79 -6.36
C ILE A 168 -9.68 10.73 -6.46
N TYR A 169 -9.12 9.61 -6.89
CA TYR A 169 -7.68 9.42 -7.10
C TYR A 169 -7.08 10.54 -7.98
N ARG A 170 -7.63 10.76 -9.18
CA ARG A 170 -7.10 11.70 -10.17
C ARG A 170 -7.20 13.16 -9.72
N THR A 171 -8.27 13.54 -9.01
CA THR A 171 -8.57 14.94 -8.69
C THR A 171 -8.09 15.37 -7.31
N GLN A 172 -8.14 14.49 -6.31
CA GLN A 172 -7.87 14.82 -4.91
C GLN A 172 -6.44 14.48 -4.48
N PHE A 173 -5.78 13.60 -5.24
CA PHE A 173 -4.40 13.18 -4.98
C PHE A 173 -3.47 13.51 -6.16
N PRO A 174 -3.38 14.78 -6.60
CA PRO A 174 -2.61 15.16 -7.79
C PRO A 174 -1.10 14.86 -7.67
N VAL A 175 -0.56 14.85 -6.44
CA VAL A 175 0.85 14.48 -6.19
C VAL A 175 1.06 12.99 -6.43
N LEU A 176 0.22 12.13 -5.82
CA LEU A 176 0.27 10.68 -6.05
C LEU A 176 0.05 10.35 -7.53
N TYR A 177 -0.96 10.98 -8.15
CA TYR A 177 -1.25 10.85 -9.59
C TYR A 177 -0.04 11.23 -10.45
N GLY A 178 0.63 12.33 -10.11
CA GLY A 178 1.85 12.76 -10.78
C GLY A 178 3.00 11.76 -10.61
N TYR A 179 3.16 11.19 -9.42
CA TYR A 179 4.17 10.17 -9.14
C TYR A 179 3.93 8.90 -9.96
N ASP A 180 2.74 8.31 -9.86
CA ASP A 180 2.37 7.08 -10.59
C ASP A 180 2.56 7.23 -12.13
N LYS A 181 2.30 8.42 -12.69
CA LYS A 181 2.36 8.64 -14.15
C LYS A 181 3.72 9.14 -14.67
N ARG A 182 4.55 9.80 -13.86
CA ARG A 182 5.70 10.58 -14.37
C ARG A 182 6.99 10.41 -13.57
N THR A 183 6.92 9.90 -12.34
CA THR A 183 8.08 9.83 -11.44
C THR A 183 8.45 8.39 -11.11
N ASP A 184 7.46 7.55 -10.82
CA ASP A 184 7.66 6.22 -10.28
C ASP A 184 7.81 5.21 -11.40
N TYR A 185 9.07 4.98 -11.79
CA TYR A 185 9.45 3.93 -12.73
C TYR A 185 9.91 2.70 -11.96
N TYR A 186 9.43 1.54 -12.39
CA TYR A 186 9.75 0.24 -11.84
C TYR A 186 10.67 -0.53 -12.80
N ASP A 187 11.64 -1.23 -12.22
CA ASP A 187 12.42 -2.23 -12.95
C ASP A 187 11.63 -3.54 -13.10
N VAL A 188 12.12 -4.48 -13.92
CA VAL A 188 11.46 -5.79 -14.12
C VAL A 188 11.32 -6.62 -12.84
N GLY A 189 12.09 -6.29 -11.80
CA GLY A 189 12.00 -6.92 -10.48
C GLY A 189 10.97 -6.25 -9.56
N GLY A 190 10.24 -5.24 -10.02
CA GLY A 190 9.26 -4.50 -9.23
C GLY A 190 9.87 -3.52 -8.22
N ARG A 191 11.14 -3.12 -8.41
CA ARG A 191 11.83 -2.12 -7.58
C ARG A 191 11.69 -0.73 -8.18
N LEU A 192 11.45 0.28 -7.34
CA LEU A 192 11.50 1.68 -7.77
C LEU A 192 12.92 2.06 -8.18
N VAL A 193 13.05 2.62 -9.38
CA VAL A 193 14.32 3.02 -9.97
C VAL A 193 14.68 4.43 -9.45
N PRO A 194 15.85 4.62 -8.83
CA PRO A 194 16.26 5.93 -8.34
C PRO A 194 16.39 6.96 -9.45
N ASN A 195 16.06 8.22 -9.15
CA ASN A 195 16.16 9.35 -10.09
C ASN A 195 17.56 9.48 -10.73
N LYS A 196 18.62 9.12 -9.99
CA LYS A 196 20.00 9.11 -10.53
C LYS A 196 20.10 8.17 -11.74
N VAL A 197 19.57 6.96 -11.64
CA VAL A 197 19.55 5.97 -12.73
C VAL A 197 18.62 6.43 -13.86
N LEU A 198 17.42 6.91 -13.53
CA LEU A 198 16.46 7.41 -14.51
C LEU A 198 16.99 8.59 -15.34
N SER A 199 17.77 9.48 -14.73
CA SER A 199 18.37 10.63 -15.42
C SER A 199 19.35 10.21 -16.52
N VAL A 200 20.08 9.12 -16.31
CA VAL A 200 20.97 8.53 -17.31
C VAL A 200 20.16 7.76 -18.35
N TRP A 201 19.14 7.03 -17.92
CA TRP A 201 18.27 6.24 -18.80
C TRP A 201 17.55 7.12 -19.81
N ARG A 202 17.03 8.28 -19.39
CA ARG A 202 16.38 9.24 -20.29
C ARG A 202 17.31 9.77 -21.40
N LYS A 203 18.63 9.70 -21.21
CA LYS A 203 19.63 10.15 -22.20
C LYS A 203 20.16 9.03 -23.08
N LYS A 204 20.35 7.84 -22.51
CA LYS A 204 21.03 6.71 -23.17
C LYS A 204 20.11 5.54 -23.54
N ALA A 205 18.89 5.51 -23.02
CA ALA A 205 17.95 4.40 -23.13
C ALA A 205 18.67 3.05 -22.90
N ASP A 206 18.60 2.14 -23.87
CA ASP A 206 19.16 0.79 -23.79
C ASP A 206 20.69 0.75 -23.90
N ALA A 207 21.35 1.86 -24.27
CA ALA A 207 22.82 1.95 -24.35
C ALA A 207 23.49 2.17 -22.97
N MET A 208 22.73 2.08 -21.87
CA MET A 208 23.26 2.27 -20.52
C MET A 208 24.14 1.09 -20.08
N SER A 209 25.31 1.38 -19.50
CA SER A 209 26.19 0.34 -18.95
C SER A 209 25.62 -0.31 -17.68
N LEU A 210 26.23 -1.41 -17.23
CA LEU A 210 25.84 -2.06 -15.96
C LEU A 210 26.08 -1.14 -14.75
N ASP A 211 27.21 -0.42 -14.73
CA ASP A 211 27.57 0.48 -13.64
C ASP A 211 26.62 1.67 -13.54
N GLU A 212 26.17 2.19 -14.69
CA GLU A 212 25.20 3.28 -14.75
C GLU A 212 23.80 2.85 -14.27
N ARG A 213 23.49 1.55 -14.38
CA ARG A 213 22.27 0.93 -13.83
C ARG A 213 22.40 0.59 -12.34
N THR A 214 23.53 0.88 -11.72
CA THR A 214 23.83 0.46 -10.36
C THR A 214 23.81 1.67 -9.42
N ALA A 215 23.02 1.57 -8.35
CA ALA A 215 22.91 2.63 -7.35
C ALA A 215 22.91 2.07 -5.93
N ALA A 216 23.56 2.79 -5.02
CA ALA A 216 23.54 2.50 -3.59
C ALA A 216 22.24 3.03 -2.97
N HIS A 217 21.62 2.23 -2.11
CA HIS A 217 20.45 2.62 -1.35
C HIS A 217 20.85 3.67 -0.28
N PRO A 218 20.16 4.82 -0.20
CA PRO A 218 20.60 5.96 0.62
C PRO A 218 20.82 5.63 2.11
N SER A 219 19.97 4.78 2.69
CA SER A 219 20.01 4.52 4.13
C SER A 219 20.88 3.32 4.51
N SER A 220 21.01 2.33 3.64
CA SER A 220 21.69 1.06 3.96
C SER A 220 23.06 0.92 3.30
N GLY A 221 23.37 1.75 2.30
CA GLY A 221 24.57 1.62 1.48
C GLY A 221 24.59 0.39 0.56
N ALA A 222 23.58 -0.48 0.63
CA ALA A 222 23.49 -1.66 -0.21
C ALA A 222 23.34 -1.27 -1.68
N THR A 223 24.13 -1.90 -2.54
CA THR A 223 24.17 -1.59 -3.97
C THR A 223 23.22 -2.50 -4.74
N TYR A 224 22.39 -1.91 -5.59
CA TYR A 224 21.44 -2.62 -6.43
C TYR A 224 21.65 -2.26 -7.90
N THR A 225 21.61 -3.28 -8.76
CA THR A 225 21.54 -3.11 -10.21
C THR A 225 20.09 -3.25 -10.67
N TYR A 226 19.63 -2.24 -11.43
CA TYR A 226 18.26 -2.13 -11.93
C TYR A 226 18.16 -2.63 -13.37
N SER A 227 17.15 -3.45 -13.65
CA SER A 227 17.02 -4.14 -14.94
C SER A 227 15.87 -3.55 -15.78
N PRO A 228 16.12 -3.09 -17.03
CA PRO A 228 15.09 -2.58 -17.92
C PRO A 228 14.17 -3.71 -18.45
N PRO A 229 12.99 -3.38 -19.03
CA PRO A 229 12.45 -2.04 -19.23
C PRO A 229 12.08 -1.34 -17.92
N PHE A 230 12.24 -0.02 -17.90
CA PHE A 230 11.75 0.82 -16.80
C PHE A 230 10.37 1.35 -17.17
N ILE A 231 9.36 0.97 -16.40
CA ILE A 231 7.95 1.26 -16.73
C ILE A 231 7.23 1.97 -15.57
N THR A 232 6.27 2.83 -15.91
CA THR A 232 5.25 3.31 -14.97
C THR A 232 4.10 2.31 -14.93
N LEU A 233 3.40 2.22 -13.80
CA LEU A 233 2.24 1.34 -13.63
C LEU A 233 0.94 2.15 -13.63
N ASP A 234 -0.05 1.74 -14.42
CA ASP A 234 -1.30 2.51 -14.56
C ASP A 234 -2.30 2.17 -13.44
N ARG A 235 -2.30 2.99 -12.39
CA ARG A 235 -3.17 2.76 -11.22
C ARG A 235 -4.65 2.70 -11.59
N GLU A 236 -5.12 3.50 -12.56
CA GLU A 236 -6.54 3.49 -12.93
C GLU A 236 -6.93 2.19 -13.62
N ALA A 237 -6.09 1.69 -14.52
CA ALA A 237 -6.30 0.40 -15.17
C ALA A 237 -6.23 -0.75 -14.15
N ASP A 238 -5.21 -0.74 -13.29
CA ASP A 238 -5.02 -1.75 -12.24
C ASP A 238 -6.21 -1.76 -11.26
N MET A 239 -6.71 -0.59 -10.83
CA MET A 239 -7.91 -0.48 -9.98
C MET A 239 -9.14 -1.05 -10.68
N LYS A 240 -9.32 -0.80 -11.99
CA LYS A 240 -10.45 -1.34 -12.76
C LYS A 240 -10.42 -2.86 -12.89
N SER A 241 -9.25 -3.42 -13.15
CA SER A 241 -9.04 -4.87 -13.14
C SER A 241 -9.37 -5.45 -11.76
N ALA A 242 -8.73 -4.92 -10.71
CA ALA A 242 -8.93 -5.40 -9.35
C ALA A 242 -10.39 -5.30 -8.90
N TYR A 243 -11.07 -4.20 -9.24
CA TYR A 243 -12.49 -4.01 -8.92
C TYR A 243 -13.35 -5.07 -9.57
N SER A 244 -13.12 -5.37 -10.85
CA SER A 244 -13.90 -6.38 -11.58
C SER A 244 -13.71 -7.78 -10.98
N ILE A 245 -12.47 -8.13 -10.62
CA ILE A 245 -12.13 -9.40 -9.99
C ILE A 245 -12.76 -9.52 -8.59
N PHE A 246 -12.63 -8.49 -7.75
CA PHE A 246 -13.17 -8.53 -6.39
C PHE A 246 -14.68 -8.45 -6.36
N LEU A 247 -15.30 -7.73 -7.30
CA LEU A 247 -16.75 -7.73 -7.46
C LEU A 247 -17.22 -9.17 -7.70
N GLN A 248 -16.70 -9.87 -8.71
CA GLN A 248 -17.04 -11.27 -8.98
C GLN A 248 -16.73 -12.23 -7.84
N ARG A 249 -15.68 -11.94 -7.05
CA ARG A 249 -15.24 -12.81 -5.95
C ARG A 249 -16.13 -12.70 -4.72
N PHE A 250 -16.73 -11.53 -4.46
CA PHE A 250 -17.38 -11.24 -3.18
C PHE A 250 -18.83 -10.76 -3.26
N TYR A 251 -19.33 -10.36 -4.44
CA TYR A 251 -20.65 -9.76 -4.64
C TYR A 251 -21.34 -10.34 -5.88
#